data_AF-A0A1H4HLH2-F1
#
_entry.id   AF-A0A1H4HLH2-F1
#
_cell.length_a   1.000
_cell.length_b   1.000
_cell.length_c   1.000
_cell.angle_alpha   90.00
_cell.angle_beta   90.00
_cell.angle_gamma   90.00
#
_symmetry.space_group_name_H-M   'P 1'
#
loop_
_entity.id
_entity.type
_entity.pdbx_description
1 polymer ?
#
loop_
_entity_poly.entity_id
_entity_poly.type
_entity_poly.pdbx_seq_one_letter_code
_entity_poly.pdbx_strand_id
1 'polypeptide(L)'
;MWQCVRANVKRRVLNPFIEPEFVAERVEKMKAGIRAKVEHPFRVIKRQFGFNTVRYRGLAKNTAQIVTLFALSNLWMARRRLMQAEA
;
A
#
# COMPACT_ATOMS: atom_id res chain seq x y z
N MET A 1 20.48 5.12 32.32
CA MET A 1 19.47 4.40 31.50
C MET A 1 18.47 5.43 30.96
N TRP A 2 18.68 5.97 29.75
CA TRP A 2 17.71 6.69 28.87
C TRP A 2 18.37 7.62 27.81
N GLN A 3 19.70 7.75 27.75
CA GLN A 3 20.37 8.65 26.79
C GLN A 3 20.78 8.04 25.42
N CYS A 4 20.52 6.75 25.14
CA CYS A 4 21.00 6.09 23.92
C CYS A 4 20.10 6.15 22.67
N VAL A 5 18.99 6.91 22.66
CA VAL A 5 17.99 6.79 21.56
C VAL A 5 18.09 7.88 20.47
N ARG A 6 18.91 8.93 20.63
CA ARG A 6 18.94 10.07 19.68
C ARG A 6 20.28 10.29 18.97
N ALA A 7 20.75 9.29 18.22
CA ALA A 7 21.88 9.47 17.30
C ALA A 7 21.76 8.66 16.00
N ASN A 8 20.56 8.47 15.44
CA ASN A 8 20.39 7.72 14.19
C ASN A 8 20.95 8.43 12.95
N VAL A 9 21.07 9.76 12.98
CA VAL A 9 21.59 10.53 11.83
C VAL A 9 23.10 10.33 11.65
N LYS A 10 23.85 10.19 12.75
CA LYS A 10 25.32 10.07 12.70
C LYS A 10 25.82 8.64 12.38
N ARG A 11 24.99 7.60 12.54
CA ARG A 11 25.37 6.21 12.24
C ARG A 11 25.66 5.96 10.75
N ARG A 12 24.95 6.65 9.84
CA ARG A 12 25.16 6.54 8.38
C ARG A 12 26.53 7.01 7.91
N VAL A 13 27.16 7.92 8.65
CA VAL A 13 28.43 8.55 8.26
C VAL A 13 29.63 7.85 8.92
N LEU A 14 29.40 7.06 9.98
CA LEU A 14 30.46 6.59 10.87
C LEU A 14 30.88 5.13 10.67
N ASN A 15 30.15 4.29 9.93
CA ASN A 15 30.50 2.87 9.84
C ASN A 15 30.15 2.20 8.48
N PRO A 16 31.14 1.96 7.60
CA PRO A 16 30.94 1.37 6.26
C PRO A 16 30.51 -0.10 6.26
N PHE A 17 30.63 -0.82 7.39
CA PHE A 17 30.21 -2.23 7.51
C PHE A 17 28.70 -2.41 7.72
N ILE A 18 27.95 -1.33 8.00
CA ILE A 18 26.50 -1.34 8.31
C ILE A 18 25.66 -0.93 7.07
N GLU A 19 26.30 -0.50 5.98
CA GLU A 19 25.65 -0.14 4.70
C GLU A 19 24.57 -1.11 4.21
N PRO A 20 24.76 -2.45 4.19
CA PRO A 20 23.72 -3.37 3.73
C PRO A 20 22.44 -3.34 4.59
N GLU A 21 22.56 -3.08 5.90
CA GLU A 21 21.40 -2.99 6.79
C GLU A 21 20.56 -1.74 6.51
N PHE A 22 21.20 -0.60 6.21
CA PHE A 22 20.49 0.64 5.86
C PHE A 22 19.78 0.53 4.50
N VAL A 23 20.37 -0.18 3.54
CA VAL A 23 19.72 -0.49 2.27
C VAL A 23 18.48 -1.36 2.51
N ALA A 24 18.59 -2.40 3.34
CA ALA A 24 17.46 -3.24 3.71
C ALA A 24 16.35 -2.45 4.42
N GLU A 25 16.70 -1.56 5.36
CA GLU A 25 15.73 -0.70 6.07
C GLU A 25 14.98 0.23 5.10
N ARG A 26 15.67 0.79 4.10
CA ARG A 26 15.05 1.63 3.07
C ARG A 26 14.07 0.84 2.20
N VAL A 27 14.45 -0.39 1.82
CA VAL A 27 13.58 -1.29 1.05
C VAL A 27 12.32 -1.64 1.86
N GLU A 28 12.47 -2.00 3.13
CA GLU A 28 11.32 -2.31 3.98
C GLU A 28 10.42 -1.10 4.23
N LYS A 29 10.99 0.10 4.41
CA LYS A 29 10.22 1.35 4.46
C LYS A 29 9.44 1.61 3.16
N MET A 30 10.08 1.39 2.02
CA MET A 30 9.43 1.58 0.72
C MET A 30 8.30 0.56 0.51
N LYS A 31 8.53 -0.71 0.86
CA LYS A 31 7.53 -1.78 0.84
C LYS A 31 6.35 -1.47 1.75
N ALA A 32 6.59 -0.98 2.97
CA ALA A 32 5.55 -0.55 3.89
C ALA A 32 4.73 0.63 3.34
N GLY A 33 5.40 1.61 2.70
CA GLY A 33 4.71 2.73 2.06
C GLY A 33 3.83 2.31 0.89
N ILE A 34 4.29 1.35 0.07
CA ILE A 34 3.48 0.75 -0.99
C ILE A 34 2.30 -0.01 -0.38
N ARG A 35 2.53 -0.78 0.70
CA ARG A 35 1.48 -1.54 1.40
C ARG A 35 0.36 -0.63 1.90
N ALA A 36 0.71 0.47 2.56
CA ALA A 36 -0.26 1.44 3.06
C ALA A 36 -1.14 2.04 1.94
N LYS A 37 -0.54 2.28 0.75
CA LYS A 37 -1.29 2.77 -0.42
C LYS A 37 -2.25 1.72 -0.98
N VAL A 38 -1.84 0.45 -1.08
CA VAL A 38 -2.68 -0.61 -1.65
C VAL A 38 -3.75 -1.12 -0.68
N GLU A 39 -3.51 -1.04 0.63
CA GLU A 39 -4.50 -1.42 1.66
C GLU A 39 -5.81 -0.65 1.51
N HIS A 40 -5.76 0.60 1.07
CA HIS A 40 -6.96 1.42 0.87
C HIS A 40 -7.90 0.89 -0.22
N PRO A 41 -7.48 0.68 -1.49
CA PRO A 41 -8.34 0.08 -2.51
C PRO A 41 -8.76 -1.35 -2.15
N PHE A 42 -7.89 -2.16 -1.53
CA PHE A 42 -8.31 -3.48 -1.02
C PHE A 42 -9.44 -3.39 0.01
N ARG A 43 -9.40 -2.38 0.90
CA ARG A 43 -10.46 -2.14 1.87
C ARG A 43 -11.77 -1.74 1.19
N VAL A 44 -11.71 -0.89 0.17
CA VAL A 44 -12.89 -0.47 -0.61
C VAL A 44 -13.51 -1.68 -1.32
N ILE A 45 -12.70 -2.50 -1.99
CA ILE A 45 -13.14 -3.72 -2.69
C ILE A 45 -13.81 -4.70 -1.72
N LYS A 46 -13.20 -4.96 -0.56
CA LYS A 46 -13.74 -5.92 0.41
C LYS A 46 -14.97 -5.40 1.14
N ARG A 47 -14.98 -4.13 1.56
CA ARG A 47 -16.07 -3.56 2.38
C ARG A 47 -17.23 -3.01 1.56
N GLN A 48 -16.95 -2.22 0.52
CA GLN A 48 -18.01 -1.57 -0.27
C GLN A 48 -18.57 -2.49 -1.35
N PHE A 49 -17.71 -3.28 -2.00
CA PHE A 49 -18.12 -4.17 -3.08
C PHE A 49 -18.33 -5.63 -2.63
N GLY A 50 -18.12 -5.94 -1.35
CA GLY A 50 -18.44 -7.25 -0.75
C GLY A 50 -17.59 -8.42 -1.25
N PHE A 51 -16.41 -8.17 -1.83
CA PHE A 51 -15.54 -9.22 -2.36
C PHE A 51 -14.77 -9.96 -1.25
N ASN A 52 -15.47 -10.82 -0.51
CA ASN A 52 -14.91 -11.56 0.64
C ASN A 52 -14.40 -12.96 0.28
N THR A 53 -15.00 -13.63 -0.71
CA THR A 53 -14.64 -14.99 -1.11
C THR A 53 -14.42 -15.10 -2.61
N VAL A 54 -13.31 -15.74 -3.00
CA VAL A 54 -13.01 -16.08 -4.39
C VAL A 54 -13.49 -17.50 -4.65
N ARG A 55 -14.22 -17.72 -5.74
CA ARG A 55 -14.59 -19.07 -6.15
C ARG A 55 -13.42 -19.70 -6.89
N TYR A 56 -13.00 -20.92 -6.54
CA TYR A 56 -11.88 -21.59 -7.24
C TYR A 56 -12.23 -21.99 -8.68
N ARG A 57 -13.51 -22.15 -9.01
CA ARG A 57 -13.98 -22.46 -10.36
C ARG A 57 -14.10 -21.19 -11.21
N GLY A 58 -13.72 -21.28 -12.48
CA GLY A 58 -13.86 -20.18 -13.44
C GLY A 58 -12.87 -19.05 -13.23
N LEU A 59 -11.57 -19.38 -13.12
CA LEU A 59 -10.49 -18.43 -12.82
C LEU A 59 -10.50 -17.19 -13.74
N ALA A 60 -10.74 -17.37 -15.04
CA ALA A 60 -10.82 -16.27 -16.01
C ALA A 60 -11.94 -15.27 -15.66
N LYS A 61 -13.11 -15.75 -15.22
CA LYS A 61 -14.23 -14.88 -14.81
C LYS A 61 -13.92 -14.14 -13.52
N ASN A 62 -13.23 -14.78 -12.58
CA ASN A 62 -12.79 -14.12 -11.35
C ASN A 62 -11.75 -13.03 -11.63
N THR A 63 -10.78 -13.30 -12.51
CA THR A 63 -9.79 -12.29 -12.91
C THR A 63 -10.47 -11.09 -13.55
N ALA A 64 -11.40 -11.31 -14.49
CA ALA A 64 -12.19 -10.24 -15.08
C ALA A 64 -12.97 -9.44 -14.01
N GLN A 65 -13.61 -10.13 -13.06
CA GLN A 65 -14.34 -9.49 -11.97
C GLN A 65 -13.41 -8.62 -11.08
N ILE A 66 -12.23 -9.12 -10.70
CA ILE A 66 -11.26 -8.38 -9.89
C ILE A 66 -10.80 -7.13 -10.64
N VAL A 67 -10.46 -7.24 -11.93
CA VAL A 67 -10.02 -6.10 -12.76
C VAL A 67 -11.11 -5.02 -12.81
N THR A 68 -12.37 -5.41 -13.03
CA THR A 68 -13.49 -4.48 -13.02
C THR A 68 -13.68 -3.81 -11.66
N LEU A 69 -13.60 -4.57 -10.56
CA LEU A 69 -13.71 -4.03 -9.20
C LEU A 69 -12.59 -3.04 -8.87
N PHE A 70 -11.37 -3.27 -9.35
CA PHE A 70 -10.27 -2.33 -9.21
C PHE A 70 -10.52 -1.02 -9.98
N ALA A 71 -11.02 -1.12 -11.22
CA ALA A 71 -11.38 0.07 -12.00
C ALA A 71 -12.49 0.89 -11.30
N LEU A 72 -13.53 0.23 -10.79
CA LEU A 72 -14.61 0.88 -10.04
C LEU A 72 -14.12 1.48 -8.71
N SER A 73 -13.16 0.83 -8.05
CA SER A 73 -12.57 1.36 -6.82
C SER A 73 -11.78 2.65 -7.07
N ASN A 74 -11.07 2.73 -8.21
CA ASN A 74 -10.39 3.95 -8.63
C ASN A 74 -11.40 5.08 -8.89
N LEU A 75 -12.51 4.79 -9.56
CA LEU A 75 -13.58 5.76 -9.78
C LEU A 75 -14.22 6.22 -8.46
N TRP A 76 -14.48 5.28 -7.54
CA TRP A 76 -15.03 5.60 -6.22
C TRP A 76 -14.10 6.51 -5.39
N MET A 77 -12.78 6.28 -5.46
CA MET A 77 -11.79 7.16 -4.83
C MET A 77 -11.76 8.56 -5.47
N ALA A 78 -11.96 8.65 -6.78
CA ALA A 78 -12.03 9.92 -7.50
C ALA A 78 -13.35 10.67 -7.31
N ARG A 79 -14.42 10.01 -6.82
CA ARG A 79 -15.76 10.59 -6.65
C ARG A 79 -15.77 11.96 -6.00
N ARG A 80 -15.01 12.16 -4.91
CA ARG A 80 -14.97 13.48 -4.23
C ARG A 80 -14.43 14.59 -5.12
N ARG A 81 -13.43 14.29 -5.95
CA ARG A 81 -12.84 15.26 -6.90
C ARG A 81 -13.78 15.53 -8.07
N LEU A 82 -14.46 14.50 -8.58
CA LEU A 82 -15.42 14.63 -9.67
C LEU A 82 -16.65 15.45 -9.25
N MET A 83 -17.23 15.16 -8.08
CA MET A 83 -18.37 15.94 -7.55
C MET A 83 -18.00 17.38 -7.18
N GLN A 84 -16.73 17.67 -6.91
CA GLN A 84 -16.22 19.03 -6.68
C GLN A 84 -15.93 19.80 -7.96
N ALA A 85 -15.71 19.11 -9.08
CA ALA A 85 -15.50 19.74 -10.39
C ALA A 85 -16.82 20.08 -11.09
N GLU A 86 -17.92 19.43 -10.68
CA GLU A 86 -19.28 19.72 -11.16
C GLU A 86 -19.99 20.83 -10.37
N ALA A 87 -19.41 21.29 -9.25
CA ALA A 87 -19.93 22.37 -8.41
C ALA A 87 -19.23 23.70 -8.71
#